data_AF-A0A958GPQ1-F1
#
_entry.id   AF-A0A958GPQ1-F1
#
_cell.length_a   1.000
_cell.length_b   1.000
_cell.length_c   1.000
_cell.angle_alpha   90.00
_cell.angle_beta   90.00
_cell.angle_gamma   90.00
#
_symmetry.space_group_name_H-M   'P 1'
#
loop_
_entity.id
_entity.type
_entity.pdbx_description
1 polymer ?
#
loop_
_entity_poly.entity_id
_entity_poly.type
_entity_poly.pdbx_seq_one_letter_code
_entity_poly.pdbx_strand_id
1 'polypeptide(L)'
;ESEFHSLVGLSGSCFAVRRELCKNLATDIPSDFALLLEAQRQGYRGVHAPDVIASYRAVRTEGEEFNRKVRTVLRGLTTLFARPEVMDPARYGVFAWQVLSHKLLRWLVPWLLLLAGICTFIPAFDSMFYRGLLLLELGFLALAFLGGVSQDCRQRRFFRIPLFFVVVNAAIAVAWVRYWAGKRQVFWDPSQKAKSE
;
A
#
# COMPACT_ATOMS: atom_id res chain seq x y z
N GLU A 1 -7.22 10.46 -10.42
CA GLU A 1 -6.60 11.26 -9.32
C GLU A 1 -6.17 12.65 -9.80
N SER A 2 -5.27 12.76 -10.79
CA SER A 2 -4.78 14.05 -11.30
C SER A 2 -5.83 14.90 -12.02
N GLU A 3 -6.82 14.27 -12.66
CA GLU A 3 -7.94 14.99 -13.28
C GLU A 3 -8.83 15.69 -12.24
N PHE A 4 -8.88 15.15 -11.02
CA PHE A 4 -9.67 15.72 -9.93
C PHE A 4 -8.89 16.78 -9.15
N HIS A 5 -7.65 16.48 -8.72
CA HIS A 5 -6.82 17.45 -8.00
C HIS A 5 -5.32 17.21 -8.21
N SER A 6 -4.80 16.11 -7.68
CA SER A 6 -3.40 15.71 -7.80
C SER A 6 -3.29 14.19 -7.73
N LEU A 7 -2.18 13.66 -8.23
CA LEU A 7 -1.71 12.34 -7.82
C LEU A 7 -1.43 12.34 -6.31
N VAL A 8 -1.68 11.21 -5.64
CA VAL A 8 -1.30 10.99 -4.22
C VAL A 8 -0.08 10.07 -4.05
N GLY A 9 0.53 9.63 -5.15
CA GLY A 9 1.81 8.95 -5.15
C GLY A 9 2.46 9.01 -6.53
N LEU A 10 3.79 8.97 -6.56
CA LEU A 10 4.57 8.88 -7.79
C LEU A 10 5.12 7.46 -7.96
N SER A 11 5.32 7.07 -9.21
CA SER A 11 6.07 5.84 -9.51
C SER A 11 7.55 6.11 -9.29
N GLY A 12 8.16 5.52 -8.27
CA GLY A 12 9.59 5.75 -7.98
C GLY A 12 10.57 5.33 -9.09
N SER A 13 10.09 4.68 -10.15
CA SER A 13 10.90 4.28 -11.30
C SER A 13 10.67 5.15 -12.55
N CYS A 14 9.62 5.98 -12.58
CA CYS A 14 9.31 6.85 -13.72
C CYS A 14 8.48 8.06 -13.26
N PHE A 15 9.16 9.16 -12.98
CA PHE A 15 8.55 10.46 -12.68
C PHE A 15 9.54 11.59 -12.99
N ALA A 16 9.03 12.79 -13.24
CA ALA A 16 9.82 13.99 -13.43
C ALA A 16 9.38 15.07 -12.45
N VAL A 17 10.33 15.84 -11.92
CA VAL A 17 10.11 16.89 -10.94
C VAL A 17 10.94 18.11 -11.31
N ARG A 18 10.39 19.31 -11.07
CA ARG A 18 11.09 20.58 -11.27
C ARG A 18 12.30 20.66 -10.35
N ARG A 19 13.45 21.07 -10.89
CA ARG A 19 14.72 21.15 -10.15
C ARG A 19 14.62 21.95 -8.84
N GLU A 20 13.78 22.98 -8.81
CA GLU A 20 13.55 23.82 -7.63
C GLU A 20 12.96 23.06 -6.44
N LEU A 21 12.13 22.04 -6.70
CA LEU A 21 11.54 21.16 -5.68
C LEU A 21 12.57 20.16 -5.10
N CYS A 22 13.71 19.98 -5.77
CA CYS A 22 14.74 19.04 -5.35
C CYS A 22 15.74 19.61 -4.32
N LYS A 23 15.63 20.90 -3.96
CA LYS A 23 16.67 21.60 -3.16
C LYS A 23 16.82 21.10 -1.73
N ASN A 24 15.75 20.60 -1.12
CA ASN A 24 15.71 20.19 0.29
C ASN A 24 15.18 18.75 0.48
N LEU A 25 15.59 17.80 -0.37
CA LEU A 25 15.21 16.40 -0.13
C LEU A 25 15.92 15.84 1.10
N ALA A 26 15.10 15.32 2.02
CA ALA A 26 15.57 14.39 3.03
C ALA A 26 16.17 13.14 2.35
N THR A 27 17.39 12.76 2.74
CA THR A 27 18.06 11.55 2.25
C THR A 27 17.64 10.29 3.01
N ASP A 28 16.93 10.46 4.12
CA ASP A 28 16.42 9.39 4.98
C ASP A 28 15.00 8.90 4.60
N ILE A 29 14.40 9.49 3.57
CA ILE A 29 13.02 9.22 3.13
C ILE A 29 13.01 8.91 1.62
N PRO A 30 12.14 7.99 1.15
CA PRO A 30 11.91 7.75 -0.27
C PRO A 30 11.61 9.04 -1.05
N SER A 31 12.38 9.29 -2.10
CA SER A 31 12.29 10.52 -2.89
C SER A 31 10.97 10.68 -3.64
N ASP A 32 10.37 9.58 -4.10
CA ASP A 32 9.18 9.57 -4.93
C ASP A 32 7.97 10.16 -4.21
N PHE A 33 7.65 9.67 -3.03
CA PHE A 33 6.52 10.19 -2.26
C PHE A 33 6.89 11.50 -1.57
N ALA A 34 8.14 11.65 -1.08
CA ALA A 34 8.56 12.87 -0.39
C ALA A 34 8.53 14.10 -1.31
N LEU A 35 8.96 13.96 -2.56
CA LEU A 35 8.91 15.04 -3.55
C LEU A 35 7.48 15.46 -3.88
N LEU A 36 6.55 14.51 -3.95
CA LEU A 36 5.15 14.84 -4.18
C LEU A 36 4.56 15.64 -3.01
N LEU A 37 4.87 15.24 -1.77
CA LEU A 37 4.41 15.97 -0.58
C LEU A 37 5.05 17.37 -0.52
N GLU A 38 6.33 17.50 -0.85
CA GLU A 38 6.99 18.81 -0.90
C GLU A 38 6.45 19.70 -2.02
N ALA A 39 6.14 19.12 -3.19
CA ALA A 39 5.47 19.82 -4.27
C ALA A 39 4.13 20.42 -3.80
N GLN A 40 3.31 19.62 -3.12
CA GLN A 40 2.04 20.08 -2.53
C GLN A 40 2.24 21.17 -1.47
N ARG A 41 3.27 21.03 -0.63
CA ARG A 41 3.66 22.07 0.34
C ARG A 41 4.00 23.41 -0.30
N GLN A 42 4.57 23.39 -1.50
CA GLN A 42 4.94 24.58 -2.27
C GLN A 42 3.85 25.04 -3.24
N GLY A 43 2.64 24.48 -3.17
CA GLY A 43 1.50 24.86 -4.02
C GLY A 43 1.51 24.24 -5.43
N TYR A 44 2.39 23.28 -5.69
CA TYR A 44 2.39 22.48 -6.91
C TYR A 44 1.54 21.22 -6.78
N ARG A 45 1.23 20.57 -7.91
CA ARG A 45 0.51 19.29 -7.94
C ARG A 45 1.22 18.24 -8.79
N GLY A 46 1.01 16.97 -8.43
CA GLY A 46 1.41 15.84 -9.25
C GLY A 46 0.40 15.61 -10.36
N VAL A 47 0.87 15.55 -11.61
CA VAL A 47 0.03 15.35 -12.80
C VAL A 47 0.42 14.04 -13.48
N HIS A 48 -0.58 13.29 -13.95
CA HIS A 48 -0.37 12.11 -14.76
C HIS A 48 -0.04 12.52 -16.20
N ALA A 49 1.05 11.97 -16.75
CA ALA A 49 1.45 12.17 -18.15
C ALA A 49 1.11 10.89 -18.95
N PRO A 50 -0.03 10.85 -19.66
CA PRO A 50 -0.51 9.62 -20.32
C PRO A 50 0.37 9.17 -21.50
N ASP A 51 1.18 10.07 -22.04
CA ASP A 51 2.15 9.88 -23.11
C ASP A 51 3.47 9.26 -22.63
N VAL A 52 3.72 9.23 -21.32
CA VAL A 52 4.96 8.68 -20.75
C VAL A 52 4.78 7.21 -20.40
N ILE A 53 5.46 6.35 -21.16
CA ILE A 53 5.39 4.88 -21.00
C ILE A 53 6.72 4.36 -20.44
N ALA A 54 6.66 3.63 -19.34
CA ALA A 54 7.81 2.94 -18.76
C ALA A 54 7.55 1.43 -18.66
N SER A 55 8.48 0.63 -19.17
CA SER A 55 8.39 -0.83 -19.17
C SER A 55 9.43 -1.46 -18.23
N TYR A 56 9.02 -2.45 -17.46
CA TYR A 56 9.90 -3.19 -16.54
C TYR A 56 9.67 -4.69 -16.66
N ARG A 57 10.74 -5.48 -16.49
CA ARG A 57 10.64 -6.94 -16.51
C ARG A 57 10.02 -7.44 -15.20
N ALA A 58 8.89 -8.12 -15.30
CA ALA A 58 8.26 -8.79 -14.16
C ALA A 58 9.01 -10.10 -13.87
N VAL A 59 10.11 -10.03 -13.12
CA VAL A 59 10.86 -11.22 -12.67
C VAL A 59 10.77 -11.25 -11.14
N ARG A 60 9.60 -11.61 -10.60
CA ARG A 60 9.45 -11.73 -9.15
C ARG A 60 8.68 -12.98 -8.78
N THR A 61 9.24 -13.74 -7.87
CA THR A 61 8.55 -14.79 -7.12
C THR A 61 7.55 -14.18 -6.13
N GLU A 62 6.59 -14.98 -5.65
CA GLU A 62 5.57 -14.51 -4.71
C GLU A 62 6.17 -13.95 -3.41
N GLY A 63 7.22 -14.60 -2.89
CA GLY A 63 7.93 -14.11 -1.69
C GLY A 63 8.63 -12.77 -1.92
N GLU A 64 9.20 -12.55 -3.10
CA GLU A 64 9.77 -11.26 -3.48
C GLU A 64 8.70 -10.18 -3.69
N GLU A 65 7.51 -10.55 -4.15
CA GLU A 65 6.37 -9.64 -4.24
C GLU A 65 5.84 -9.24 -2.86
N PHE A 66 5.71 -10.20 -1.93
CA PHE A 66 5.33 -9.90 -0.54
C PHE A 66 6.31 -8.92 0.09
N ASN A 67 7.61 -9.23 0.02
CA ASN A 67 8.64 -8.35 0.54
C ASN A 67 8.62 -6.97 -0.15
N ARG A 68 8.44 -6.91 -1.48
CA ARG A 68 8.25 -5.64 -2.21
C ARG A 68 7.10 -4.84 -1.58
N LYS A 69 5.93 -5.44 -1.39
CA LYS A 69 4.75 -4.75 -0.83
C LYS A 69 5.01 -4.24 0.58
N VAL A 70 5.62 -5.06 1.44
CA VAL A 70 6.04 -4.63 2.78
C VAL A 70 6.94 -3.39 2.69
N ARG A 71 7.97 -3.42 1.82
CA ARG A 71 8.88 -2.28 1.63
C ARG A 71 8.13 -1.04 1.14
N THR A 72 7.28 -1.17 0.12
CA THR A 72 6.54 -0.05 -0.45
C THR A 72 5.62 0.61 0.57
N VAL A 73 4.88 -0.18 1.36
CA VAL A 73 3.99 0.35 2.39
C VAL A 73 4.79 0.98 3.53
N LEU A 74 5.85 0.32 4.01
CA LEU A 74 6.73 0.86 5.05
C LEU A 74 7.33 2.21 4.66
N ARG A 75 7.84 2.31 3.42
CA ARG A 75 8.35 3.55 2.83
C ARG A 75 7.28 4.64 2.74
N GLY A 76 6.06 4.26 2.34
CA GLY A 76 4.89 5.14 2.31
C GLY A 76 4.52 5.69 3.70
N LEU A 77 4.47 4.82 4.71
CA LEU A 77 4.18 5.19 6.09
C LEU A 77 5.23 6.16 6.63
N THR A 78 6.52 5.83 6.49
CA THR A 78 7.62 6.70 6.94
C THR A 78 7.53 8.09 6.32
N THR A 79 7.23 8.18 5.03
CA THR A 79 7.12 9.47 4.33
C THR A 79 5.90 10.26 4.79
N LEU A 80 4.73 9.61 4.90
CA LEU A 80 3.49 10.26 5.30
C LEU A 80 3.57 10.82 6.72
N PHE A 81 4.09 10.02 7.66
CA PHE A 81 4.21 10.42 9.06
C PHE A 81 5.38 11.36 9.34
N ALA A 82 6.34 11.51 8.42
CA ALA A 82 7.33 12.59 8.47
C ALA A 82 6.76 13.96 8.07
N ARG A 83 5.61 13.97 7.38
CA ARG A 83 4.89 15.18 6.92
C ARG A 83 3.40 15.09 7.26
N PRO A 84 3.02 14.91 8.53
CA PRO A 84 1.62 14.69 8.91
C PRO A 84 0.70 15.86 8.55
N GLU A 85 1.25 17.07 8.38
CA GLU A 85 0.51 18.27 7.99
C GLU A 85 -0.26 18.09 6.68
N VAL A 86 0.20 17.25 5.74
CA VAL A 86 -0.48 17.02 4.45
C VAL A 86 -1.82 16.30 4.60
N MET A 87 -2.10 15.74 5.77
CA MET A 87 -3.37 15.10 6.11
C MET A 87 -4.38 16.06 6.72
N ASP A 88 -4.01 17.32 6.97
CA ASP A 88 -4.92 18.34 7.50
C ASP A 88 -5.86 18.90 6.42
N PRO A 89 -7.17 18.62 6.46
CA PRO A 89 -8.12 19.12 5.47
C PRO A 89 -8.29 20.64 5.51
N ALA A 90 -8.05 21.30 6.65
CA ALA A 90 -8.11 22.75 6.73
C ALA A 90 -6.99 23.42 5.94
N ARG A 91 -5.84 22.74 5.81
CA ARG A 91 -4.63 23.27 5.18
C ARG A 91 -4.45 22.82 3.74
N TYR A 92 -4.81 21.58 3.42
CA TYR A 92 -4.61 20.95 2.11
C TYR A 92 -5.90 20.55 1.39
N GLY A 93 -7.07 20.79 1.99
CA GLY A 93 -8.38 20.62 1.35
C GLY A 93 -8.56 19.25 0.70
N VAL A 94 -8.80 19.28 -0.61
CA VAL A 94 -9.05 18.08 -1.43
C VAL A 94 -7.86 17.12 -1.43
N PHE A 95 -6.62 17.62 -1.38
CA PHE A 95 -5.44 16.77 -1.37
C PHE A 95 -5.37 15.92 -0.09
N ALA A 96 -5.62 16.51 1.08
CA ALA A 96 -5.69 15.78 2.34
C ALA A 96 -6.75 14.67 2.28
N TRP A 97 -7.93 14.96 1.74
CA TRP A 97 -8.98 13.95 1.53
C TRP A 97 -8.49 12.79 0.66
N GLN A 98 -7.81 13.07 -0.47
CA GLN A 98 -7.28 12.01 -1.33
C GLN A 98 -6.22 11.17 -0.60
N VAL A 99 -5.31 11.79 0.15
CA VAL A 99 -4.28 11.08 0.93
C VAL A 99 -4.92 10.20 2.00
N LEU A 100 -5.87 10.73 2.77
CA LEU A 100 -6.56 10.00 3.81
C LEU A 100 -7.32 8.80 3.24
N SER A 101 -8.11 9.00 2.19
CA SER A 101 -8.96 7.95 1.61
C SER A 101 -8.19 6.92 0.79
N HIS A 102 -7.29 7.34 -0.10
CA HIS A 102 -6.65 6.43 -1.08
C HIS A 102 -5.33 5.85 -0.58
N LYS A 103 -4.68 6.46 0.42
CA LYS A 103 -3.45 5.95 1.03
C LYS A 103 -3.69 5.44 2.44
N LEU A 104 -4.09 6.32 3.36
CA LEU A 104 -4.14 5.97 4.78
C LEU A 104 -5.18 4.88 5.07
N LEU A 105 -6.44 5.04 4.65
CA LEU A 105 -7.47 4.03 4.85
C LEU A 105 -7.08 2.70 4.21
N ARG A 106 -6.47 2.72 3.01
CA ARG A 106 -5.95 1.51 2.35
C ARG A 106 -4.90 0.80 3.21
N TRP A 107 -4.04 1.55 3.89
CA TRP A 107 -3.07 0.98 4.83
C TRP A 107 -3.68 0.58 6.17
N LEU A 108 -4.88 1.07 6.52
CA LEU A 108 -5.61 0.67 7.72
C LEU A 108 -6.51 -0.56 7.52
N VAL A 109 -6.79 -0.97 6.27
CA VAL A 109 -7.62 -2.14 5.95
C VAL A 109 -7.34 -3.38 6.81
N PRO A 110 -6.09 -3.86 7.03
CA PRO A 110 -5.89 -5.04 7.87
C PRO A 110 -6.41 -4.88 9.30
N TRP A 111 -6.30 -3.68 9.88
CA TRP A 111 -6.82 -3.39 11.22
C TRP A 111 -8.34 -3.27 11.23
N LEU A 112 -8.91 -2.67 10.19
CA LEU A 112 -10.36 -2.58 10.01
C LEU A 112 -11.00 -3.97 9.79
N LEU A 113 -10.31 -4.88 9.09
CA LEU A 113 -10.75 -6.27 8.92
C LEU A 113 -10.70 -7.04 10.25
N LEU A 114 -9.65 -6.83 11.05
CA LEU A 114 -9.56 -7.44 12.39
C LEU A 114 -10.68 -6.92 13.30
N LEU A 115 -10.93 -5.62 13.29
CA LEU A 115 -12.04 -5.01 14.03
C LEU A 115 -13.39 -5.56 13.57
N ALA A 116 -13.61 -5.64 12.26
CA ALA A 116 -14.82 -6.23 11.69
C ALA A 116 -15.03 -7.67 12.18
N GLY A 117 -13.99 -8.51 12.12
CA GLY A 117 -14.04 -9.90 12.60
C GLY A 117 -14.36 -10.02 14.09
N ILE A 118 -13.88 -9.08 14.93
CA ILE A 118 -14.24 -9.04 16.36
C ILE A 118 -15.71 -8.64 16.53
N CYS A 119 -16.15 -7.62 15.79
CA CYS A 119 -17.53 -7.14 15.81
C CYS A 119 -18.53 -8.16 15.26
N THR A 120 -18.12 -9.08 14.39
CA THR A 120 -18.95 -10.19 13.90
C THR A 120 -18.94 -11.38 14.83
N PHE A 121 -17.79 -11.72 15.43
CA PHE A 121 -17.63 -12.89 16.28
C PHE A 121 -18.46 -12.83 17.57
N ILE A 122 -18.44 -11.68 18.28
CA ILE A 122 -19.11 -11.56 19.58
C ILE A 122 -20.63 -11.78 19.46
N PRO A 123 -21.36 -11.12 18.53
CA PRO A 123 -22.82 -11.27 18.42
C PRO A 123 -23.25 -12.54 17.65
N ALA A 124 -22.32 -13.29 17.06
CA ALA A 124 -22.64 -14.52 16.33
C ALA A 124 -23.21 -15.61 17.24
N PHE A 125 -22.96 -15.59 18.54
CA PHE A 125 -23.56 -16.60 19.42
C PHE A 125 -25.07 -16.43 19.57
N ASP A 126 -25.57 -15.19 19.47
CA ASP A 126 -26.98 -14.87 19.71
C ASP A 126 -27.78 -14.68 18.41
N SER A 127 -27.17 -14.12 17.36
CA SER A 127 -27.86 -13.73 16.14
C SER A 127 -27.52 -14.59 14.94
N MET A 128 -28.55 -15.04 14.20
CA MET A 128 -28.36 -15.78 12.94
C MET A 128 -27.70 -14.93 11.86
N PHE A 129 -27.97 -13.63 11.84
CA PHE A 129 -27.37 -12.70 10.88
C PHE A 129 -25.84 -12.65 11.04
N TYR A 130 -25.37 -12.45 12.28
CA TYR A 130 -23.94 -12.41 12.58
C TYR A 130 -23.25 -13.78 12.40
N ARG A 131 -23.95 -14.90 12.61
CA ARG A 131 -23.46 -16.24 12.23
C ARG A 131 -23.22 -16.35 10.73
N GLY A 132 -24.17 -15.89 9.92
CA GLY A 132 -24.02 -15.89 8.46
C GLY A 132 -22.80 -15.08 8.02
N LEU A 133 -22.59 -13.89 8.60
CA LEU A 133 -21.41 -13.05 8.34
C LEU A 133 -20.10 -13.74 8.75
N LEU A 134 -20.05 -14.31 9.97
CA LEU A 134 -18.87 -15.02 10.45
C LEU A 134 -18.51 -16.22 9.57
N LEU A 135 -19.51 -17.00 9.14
CA LEU A 135 -19.30 -18.12 8.21
C LEU A 135 -18.78 -17.65 6.86
N LEU A 136 -19.23 -16.49 6.37
CA LEU A 136 -18.72 -15.89 5.13
C LEU A 136 -17.27 -15.46 5.27
N GLU A 137 -16.89 -14.83 6.39
CA GLU A 137 -15.51 -14.44 6.70
C GLU A 137 -14.59 -15.66 6.78
N LEU A 138 -15.00 -16.69 7.53
CA LEU A 138 -14.27 -17.95 7.63
C LEU A 138 -14.17 -18.67 6.28
N GLY A 139 -15.24 -18.66 5.50
CA GLY A 139 -15.26 -19.20 4.14
C GLY A 139 -14.26 -18.50 3.22
N PHE A 140 -14.21 -17.16 3.28
CA PHE A 140 -13.24 -16.38 2.51
C PHE A 140 -11.79 -16.71 2.91
N LEU A 141 -11.52 -16.83 4.22
CA LEU A 141 -10.21 -17.23 4.72
C LEU A 141 -9.85 -18.67 4.33
N ALA A 142 -10.82 -19.59 4.34
CA ALA A 142 -10.62 -20.97 3.89
C ALA A 142 -10.26 -21.03 2.40
N LEU A 143 -10.92 -20.24 1.54
CA LEU A 143 -10.57 -20.13 0.12
C LEU A 143 -9.14 -19.58 -0.08
N ALA A 144 -8.77 -18.57 0.68
CA ALA A 144 -7.40 -18.03 0.64
C ALA A 144 -6.37 -19.08 1.09
N PHE A 145 -6.66 -19.83 2.16
CA PHE A 145 -5.80 -20.90 2.66
C PHE A 145 -5.62 -22.03 1.63
N LEU A 146 -6.70 -22.50 1.02
CA LEU A 146 -6.65 -23.53 -0.03
C LEU A 146 -5.83 -23.08 -1.25
N GLY A 147 -5.97 -21.82 -1.67
CA GLY A 147 -5.12 -21.24 -2.73
C GLY A 147 -3.64 -21.12 -2.33
N GLY A 148 -3.36 -20.96 -1.04
CA GLY A 148 -2.01 -20.93 -0.50
C GLY A 148 -1.34 -22.31 -0.49
N VAL A 149 -2.07 -23.35 -0.10
CA VAL A 149 -1.53 -24.72 0.04
C VAL A 149 -1.50 -25.48 -1.28
N SER A 150 -2.53 -25.36 -2.13
CA SER A 150 -2.63 -26.09 -3.39
C SER A 150 -2.26 -25.22 -4.59
N GLN A 151 -1.26 -25.65 -5.35
CA GLN A 151 -0.86 -24.99 -6.61
C GLN A 151 -1.99 -25.04 -7.66
N ASP A 152 -2.74 -26.14 -7.73
CA ASP A 152 -3.87 -26.28 -8.67
C ASP A 152 -5.01 -25.31 -8.34
N CYS A 153 -5.33 -25.17 -7.04
CA CYS A 153 -6.32 -24.19 -6.61
C CYS A 153 -5.86 -22.76 -6.92
N ARG A 154 -4.57 -22.46 -6.72
CA ARG A 154 -3.98 -21.13 -6.97
C ARG A 154 -4.10 -20.66 -8.42
N GLN A 155 -4.06 -21.58 -9.38
CA GLN A 155 -4.23 -21.23 -10.80
C GLN A 155 -5.66 -20.76 -11.11
N ARG A 156 -6.64 -21.24 -10.35
CA ARG A 156 -8.04 -20.86 -10.51
C ARG A 156 -8.31 -19.50 -9.89
N ARG A 157 -8.94 -18.61 -10.67
CA ARG A 157 -9.27 -17.23 -10.26
C ARG A 157 -10.01 -17.16 -8.92
N PHE A 158 -10.87 -18.14 -8.64
CA PHE A 158 -11.70 -18.21 -7.45
C PHE A 158 -10.90 -18.29 -6.13
N PHE A 159 -9.76 -19.00 -6.10
CA PHE A 159 -8.89 -19.06 -4.93
C PHE A 159 -7.78 -18.01 -4.98
N ARG A 160 -7.34 -17.65 -6.19
CA ARG A 160 -6.27 -16.66 -6.40
C ARG A 160 -6.63 -15.27 -5.88
N ILE A 161 -7.88 -14.83 -6.05
CA ILE A 161 -8.31 -13.50 -5.61
C ILE A 161 -8.31 -13.39 -4.07
N PRO A 162 -8.98 -14.29 -3.31
CA PRO A 162 -8.90 -14.28 -1.85
C PRO A 162 -7.47 -14.40 -1.33
N LEU A 163 -6.66 -15.29 -1.91
CA LEU A 163 -5.25 -15.43 -1.54
C LEU A 163 -4.49 -14.11 -1.72
N PHE A 164 -4.59 -13.48 -2.90
CA PHE A 164 -3.92 -12.21 -3.17
C PHE A 164 -4.35 -11.12 -2.18
N PHE A 165 -5.65 -11.03 -1.90
CA PHE A 165 -6.20 -10.08 -0.93
C PHE A 165 -5.61 -10.28 0.47
N VAL A 166 -5.57 -11.51 0.97
CA VAL A 166 -5.00 -11.84 2.29
C VAL A 166 -3.50 -11.53 2.32
N VAL A 167 -2.74 -11.93 1.29
CA VAL A 167 -1.29 -11.69 1.21
C VAL A 167 -0.97 -10.19 1.18
N VAL A 168 -1.74 -9.37 0.46
CA VAL A 168 -1.55 -7.90 0.45
C VAL A 168 -1.82 -7.30 1.83
N ASN A 169 -2.92 -7.67 2.48
CA ASN A 169 -3.25 -7.15 3.80
C ASN A 169 -2.26 -7.62 4.88
N ALA A 170 -1.77 -8.86 4.79
CA ALA A 170 -0.69 -9.35 5.63
C ALA A 170 0.61 -8.54 5.43
N ALA A 171 0.96 -8.20 4.19
CA ALA A 171 2.13 -7.36 3.90
C ALA A 171 1.98 -5.95 4.51
N ILE A 172 0.77 -5.37 4.44
CA ILE A 172 0.47 -4.07 5.06
C ILE A 172 0.59 -4.16 6.60
N ALA A 173 0.02 -5.19 7.22
CA ALA A 173 0.11 -5.40 8.67
C ALA A 173 1.57 -5.54 9.14
N VAL A 174 2.37 -6.35 8.43
CA VAL A 174 3.81 -6.48 8.71
C VAL A 174 4.54 -5.15 8.54
N ALA A 175 4.18 -4.33 7.55
CA ALA A 175 4.77 -3.01 7.38
C ALA A 175 4.47 -2.09 8.58
N TRP A 176 3.25 -2.08 9.11
CA TRP A 176 2.90 -1.35 10.33
C TRP A 176 3.70 -1.81 11.55
N VAL A 177 3.79 -3.12 11.77
CA VAL A 177 4.59 -3.68 12.88
C VAL A 177 6.06 -3.24 12.76
N ARG A 178 6.63 -3.30 11.56
CA ARG A 178 8.00 -2.83 11.30
C ARG A 178 8.15 -1.33 11.53
N TYR A 179 7.16 -0.54 11.12
CA TYR A 179 7.14 0.90 11.32
C TYR A 179 7.12 1.26 12.81
N TRP A 180 6.24 0.64 13.60
CA TRP A 180 6.18 0.84 15.05
C TRP A 180 7.42 0.33 15.78
N ALA A 181 8.06 -0.73 15.28
CA ALA A 181 9.35 -1.20 15.78
C ALA A 181 10.55 -0.29 15.41
N GLY A 182 10.30 0.88 14.77
CA GLY A 182 11.33 1.83 14.39
C GLY A 182 12.18 1.42 13.18
N LYS A 183 11.84 0.32 12.49
CA LYS A 183 12.57 -0.11 11.30
C LYS A 183 12.24 0.81 10.13
N ARG A 184 13.16 1.68 9.76
CA ARG A 184 13.06 2.54 8.56
C ARG A 184 13.90 1.97 7.44
N GLN A 185 13.28 1.65 6.30
CA GLN A 185 14.01 1.25 5.09
C GLN A 185 14.39 2.47 4.27
N VAL A 186 15.56 3.02 4.61
CA VAL A 186 16.15 4.19 3.94
C VAL A 186 16.86 3.77 2.64
N PHE A 187 17.69 2.73 2.70
CA PHE A 187 18.50 2.29 1.57
C PHE A 187 17.78 1.26 0.68
N TRP A 188 17.87 1.49 -0.63
CA TRP A 188 17.45 0.51 -1.64
C TRP A 188 18.54 -0.57 -1.76
N ASP A 189 18.24 -1.78 -1.29
CA ASP A 189 19.04 -2.95 -1.62
C ASP A 189 18.55 -3.53 -2.97
N PRO A 190 19.34 -3.41 -4.06
CA PRO A 190 18.95 -3.89 -5.38
C PRO A 190 18.81 -5.41 -5.35
N SER A 191 17.71 -5.94 -5.89
CA SER A 191 17.56 -7.37 -6.13
C SER A 191 18.72 -7.85 -7.00
N GLN A 192 19.47 -8.85 -6.52
CA GLN A 192 20.56 -9.46 -7.29
C GLN A 192 20.03 -9.86 -8.67
N LYS A 193 20.59 -9.29 -9.72
CA LYS A 193 20.30 -9.72 -11.09
C LYS A 193 20.80 -11.15 -11.21
N ALA A 194 19.96 -12.07 -11.70
CA ALA A 194 20.45 -13.35 -12.18
C ALA A 194 21.56 -13.06 -13.20
N LYS A 195 22.75 -13.61 -13.00
CA LYS A 195 23.85 -13.51 -13.95
C LYS A 195 23.32 -13.99 -15.30
N SER A 196 23.37 -13.14 -16.32
CA SER A 196 23.27 -13.61 -17.69
C SER A 196 24.52 -14.45 -17.96
N GLU A 197 24.34 -15.75 -18.17
CA GLU A 197 25.32 -16.58 -18.85
C GLU A 197 25.43 -16.17 -20.32
#